data_AF-A0A9P1CGB7-F1
#
_entry.id   AF-A0A9P1CGB7-F1
#
_cell.length_a   1.000
_cell.length_b   1.000
_cell.length_c   1.000
_cell.angle_alpha   90.00
_cell.angle_beta   90.00
_cell.angle_gamma   90.00
#
_symmetry.space_group_name_H-M   'P 1'
#
loop_
_entity.id
_entity.type
_entity.pdbx_description
1 polymer ?
#
loop_
_entity_poly.entity_id
_entity_poly.type
_entity_poly.pdbx_seq_one_letter_code
_entity_poly.pdbx_strand_id
1 'polypeptide(L)'
;MTELRTTQTRHPITTLALRGICKAYTLERIFDILDAACEDERKYDFVHLPKSGGQTHGGLAIVNFLDEKSCGQCLQKLLAMSDGSLSGIKSIGQSYIQGFAENLAYFTVLSRQSAGEEPMIFEHGEAVRDIWPVIQKHVTPELITWAQEQLGIAWHSLA
;
A
#
# COMPACT_ATOMS: atom_id res chain seq x y z
N MET A 1 1.69 -26.56 35.87
CA MET A 1 2.42 -25.85 34.80
C MET A 1 1.51 -25.84 33.58
N THR A 2 0.77 -24.75 33.37
CA THR A 2 -0.19 -24.63 32.27
C THR A 2 0.44 -23.71 31.24
N GLU A 3 0.90 -24.27 30.11
CA GLU A 3 1.35 -23.49 28.97
C GLU A 3 0.14 -22.79 28.33
N LEU A 4 -0.01 -21.49 28.59
CA LEU A 4 -0.83 -20.61 27.76
C LEU A 4 -0.05 -20.35 26.46
N ARG A 5 -0.19 -21.23 25.47
CA ARG A 5 0.16 -20.91 24.09
C ARG A 5 -0.96 -20.02 23.54
N THR A 6 -0.78 -18.71 23.68
CA THR A 6 -1.50 -17.73 22.87
C THR A 6 -1.21 -18.05 21.40
N THR A 7 -2.17 -18.64 20.70
CA THR A 7 -2.19 -18.65 19.24
C THR A 7 -2.45 -17.22 18.80
N GLN A 8 -1.39 -16.40 18.79
CA GLN A 8 -1.40 -15.12 18.11
C GLN A 8 -1.54 -15.46 16.62
N THR A 9 -2.78 -15.45 16.12
CA THR A 9 -3.06 -15.57 14.69
C THR A 9 -2.34 -14.41 14.02
N ARG A 10 -1.20 -14.71 13.37
CA ARG A 10 -0.51 -13.74 12.53
C ARG A 10 -1.51 -13.30 11.47
N HIS A 11 -1.81 -12.01 11.40
CA HIS A 11 -2.60 -11.48 10.30
C HIS A 11 -1.85 -11.77 9.00
N PRO A 12 -2.55 -12.23 7.95
CA PRO A 12 -1.90 -12.55 6.68
C PRO A 12 -1.26 -11.30 6.09
N ILE A 13 -0.04 -11.46 5.58
CA ILE A 13 0.74 -10.35 5.03
C ILE A 13 0.45 -10.25 3.54
N THR A 14 -0.52 -9.40 3.20
CA THR A 14 -1.05 -9.24 1.84
C THR A 14 -0.68 -7.90 1.20
N THR A 15 -0.01 -7.01 1.93
CA THR A 15 0.27 -5.65 1.44
C THR A 15 1.73 -5.24 1.60
N LEU A 16 2.30 -4.73 0.50
CA LEU A 16 3.63 -4.13 0.44
C LEU A 16 3.56 -2.61 0.34
N ALA A 17 4.56 -1.94 0.89
CA ALA A 17 4.78 -0.50 0.76
C ALA A 17 6.13 -0.24 0.07
N LEU A 18 6.08 0.48 -1.05
CA LEU A 18 7.23 1.00 -1.78
C LEU A 18 7.41 2.46 -1.38
N ARG A 19 8.53 2.78 -0.73
CA ARG A 19 8.74 4.09 -0.10
C ARG A 19 9.89 4.84 -0.75
N GLY A 20 9.78 6.18 -0.73
CA GLY A 20 10.83 7.06 -1.23
C GLY A 20 10.99 6.97 -2.75
N ILE A 21 9.87 6.75 -3.45
CA ILE A 21 9.84 6.66 -4.91
C ILE A 21 10.36 7.99 -5.47
N CYS A 22 11.37 7.88 -6.32
CA CYS A 22 11.99 8.98 -7.04
C CYS A 22 10.98 9.59 -8.02
N LYS A 23 10.96 10.92 -8.14
CA LYS A 23 10.05 11.61 -9.07
C LYS A 23 10.21 11.22 -10.54
N ALA A 24 11.38 10.70 -10.92
CA ALA A 24 11.63 10.22 -12.28
C ALA A 24 10.96 8.86 -12.57
N TYR A 25 10.52 8.12 -11.55
CA TYR A 25 9.78 6.88 -11.75
C TYR A 25 8.33 7.21 -12.10
N THR A 26 7.96 6.95 -13.35
CA THR A 26 6.57 6.99 -13.78
C THR A 26 5.80 5.82 -13.17
N LEU A 27 4.47 5.94 -13.13
CA LEU A 27 3.60 4.83 -12.74
C LEU A 27 3.79 3.60 -13.62
N GLU A 28 3.94 3.81 -14.93
CA GLU A 28 4.26 2.76 -15.89
C GLU A 28 5.54 2.02 -15.49
N ARG A 29 6.60 2.75 -15.13
CA ARG A 29 7.85 2.12 -14.67
C ARG A 29 7.67 1.32 -13.38
N ILE A 30 6.80 1.76 -12.48
CA ILE A 30 6.49 1.01 -11.26
C ILE A 30 5.73 -0.27 -11.62
N PHE A 31 4.77 -0.20 -12.54
CA PHE A 31 4.05 -1.38 -13.01
C PHE A 31 4.97 -2.35 -13.73
N ASP A 32 5.89 -1.91 -14.60
CA ASP A 32 6.87 -2.80 -15.23
C ASP A 32 7.69 -3.59 -14.20
N ILE A 33 8.08 -2.93 -13.10
CA ILE A 33 8.82 -3.55 -12.01
C ILE A 33 7.96 -4.57 -11.28
N LEU A 34 6.71 -4.24 -11.00
CA LEU A 34 5.78 -5.12 -10.31
C LEU A 34 5.37 -6.31 -11.19
N ASP A 35 5.12 -6.10 -12.48
CA ASP A 35 4.79 -7.15 -13.44
C ASP A 35 6.00 -8.07 -13.66
N ALA A 36 7.24 -7.55 -13.65
CA ALA A 36 8.44 -8.39 -13.66
C ALA A 36 8.63 -9.21 -12.35
N ALA A 37 8.14 -8.71 -11.22
CA ALA A 37 8.23 -9.39 -9.93
C ALA A 37 7.04 -10.32 -9.65
N CYS A 38 5.89 -10.12 -10.28
CA CYS A 38 4.70 -10.96 -10.11
C CYS A 38 4.72 -12.10 -11.14
N GLU A 39 4.22 -13.28 -10.78
CA GLU A 39 4.08 -14.39 -11.74
C GLU A 39 2.87 -14.19 -12.66
N ASP A 40 1.86 -13.49 -12.14
CA ASP A 40 0.66 -13.09 -12.87
C ASP A 40 0.63 -11.56 -12.96
N GLU A 41 0.66 -11.03 -14.18
CA GLU A 41 0.57 -9.58 -14.42
C GLU A 41 -0.68 -9.01 -13.74
N ARG A 42 -0.50 -7.91 -13.00
CA ARG A 42 -1.57 -7.08 -12.43
C ARG A 42 -2.62 -7.78 -11.55
N LYS A 43 -2.32 -8.92 -10.91
CA LYS A 43 -3.18 -9.50 -9.85
C LYS A 43 -2.99 -8.83 -8.49
N TYR A 44 -2.96 -7.51 -8.48
CA TYR A 44 -2.89 -6.70 -7.28
C TYR A 44 -3.66 -5.39 -7.46
N ASP A 45 -4.21 -4.89 -6.36
CA ASP A 45 -4.76 -3.55 -6.29
C ASP A 45 -3.68 -2.59 -5.80
N PHE A 46 -3.67 -1.38 -6.35
CA PHE A 46 -2.55 -0.46 -6.17
C PHE A 46 -3.06 0.91 -5.76
N VAL A 47 -2.41 1.49 -4.74
CA VAL A 47 -2.67 2.85 -4.30
C VAL A 47 -1.37 3.64 -4.39
N HIS A 48 -1.37 4.69 -5.20
CA HIS A 48 -0.25 5.60 -5.30
C HIS A 48 -0.55 6.92 -4.63
N LEU A 49 0.36 7.34 -3.77
CA LEU A 49 0.36 8.64 -3.14
C LEU A 49 1.58 9.38 -3.64
N PRO A 50 1.42 10.22 -4.68
CA PRO A 50 2.48 11.14 -5.02
C PRO A 50 2.72 12.07 -3.82
N LYS A 51 3.92 12.64 -3.76
CA LYS A 51 4.22 13.68 -2.80
C LYS A 51 4.55 14.95 -3.56
N SER A 52 3.64 15.91 -3.46
CA SER A 52 3.83 17.26 -3.94
C SER A 52 4.83 18.03 -3.05
N GLY A 53 5.72 18.82 -3.67
CA GLY A 53 6.79 19.59 -3.00
C GLY A 53 8.22 19.28 -3.47
N GLY A 54 9.22 20.07 -3.04
CA GLY A 54 10.58 20.14 -3.61
C GLY A 54 11.56 18.97 -3.35
N GLN A 55 11.19 17.96 -2.56
CA GLN A 55 12.07 16.80 -2.28
C GLN A 55 12.09 15.83 -3.47
N THR A 56 13.25 15.27 -3.83
CA THR A 56 13.42 14.38 -5.01
C THR A 56 12.89 12.95 -4.79
N HIS A 57 12.76 12.52 -3.54
CA HIS A 57 12.21 11.24 -3.14
C HIS A 57 11.08 11.46 -2.14
N GLY A 58 9.86 11.09 -2.51
CA GLY A 58 8.71 11.43 -1.67
C GLY A 58 7.47 10.57 -1.91
N GLY A 59 7.37 9.89 -3.05
CA GLY A 59 6.20 9.07 -3.36
C GLY A 59 6.13 7.82 -2.48
N LEU A 60 4.90 7.41 -2.21
CA LEU A 60 4.54 6.16 -1.59
C LEU A 60 3.66 5.37 -2.56
N ALA A 61 3.89 4.07 -2.67
CA ALA A 61 2.95 3.18 -3.33
C ALA A 61 2.64 1.99 -2.41
N ILE A 62 1.37 1.60 -2.38
CA ILE A 62 0.86 0.48 -1.63
C ILE A 62 0.35 -0.55 -2.64
N VAL A 63 0.84 -1.78 -2.53
CA VAL A 63 0.51 -2.90 -3.41
C VAL A 63 -0.23 -3.93 -2.58
N ASN A 64 -1.49 -4.17 -2.90
CA ASN A 64 -2.39 -5.07 -2.17
C ASN A 64 -2.62 -6.32 -3.01
N PHE A 65 -2.18 -7.45 -2.49
CA PHE A 65 -2.36 -8.76 -3.12
C PHE A 65 -3.60 -9.43 -2.57
N LEU A 66 -4.18 -10.33 -3.37
CA LEU A 66 -5.31 -11.15 -2.93
C LEU A 66 -4.94 -12.11 -1.79
N ASP A 67 -3.68 -12.58 -1.77
CA ASP A 67 -3.22 -13.60 -0.84
C ASP A 67 -1.75 -13.40 -0.41
N GLU A 68 -1.39 -14.00 0.72
CA GLU A 68 -0.06 -13.89 1.34
C GLU A 68 1.05 -14.54 0.49
N LYS A 69 0.73 -15.60 -0.25
CA LYS A 69 1.71 -16.29 -1.08
C LYS A 69 2.16 -15.39 -2.23
N SER A 70 1.21 -14.78 -2.95
CA SER A 70 1.47 -13.84 -4.03
C SER A 70 2.29 -12.63 -3.54
N CYS A 71 1.91 -12.07 -2.39
CA CYS A 71 2.64 -10.98 -1.73
C CYS A 71 4.09 -11.37 -1.40
N GLY A 72 4.28 -12.53 -0.76
CA GLY A 72 5.58 -13.04 -0.37
C GLY A 72 6.49 -13.31 -1.56
N GLN A 73 5.97 -13.94 -2.63
CA GLN A 73 6.71 -14.21 -3.86
C GLN A 73 7.17 -12.91 -4.53
N CYS A 74 6.27 -11.92 -4.65
CA CYS A 74 6.60 -10.62 -5.22
C CYS A 74 7.69 -9.91 -4.40
N LEU A 75 7.55 -9.88 -3.07
CA LEU A 75 8.54 -9.28 -2.18
C LEU A 75 9.93 -9.89 -2.36
N GLN A 76 10.04 -11.23 -2.40
CA GLN A 76 11.33 -11.90 -2.57
C GLN A 76 11.99 -11.54 -3.91
N LYS A 77 11.21 -11.46 -5.00
CA LYS A 77 11.71 -11.06 -6.32
C LYS A 77 12.13 -9.60 -6.35
N LEU A 78 11.34 -8.70 -5.75
CA LEU A 78 11.71 -7.28 -5.62
C LEU A 78 13.01 -7.10 -4.83
N LEU A 79 13.18 -7.84 -3.73
CA LEU A 79 14.43 -7.81 -2.97
C LEU A 79 15.62 -8.37 -3.77
N ALA A 80 15.42 -9.40 -4.59
CA ALA A 80 16.47 -9.90 -5.49
C ALA A 80 16.83 -8.87 -6.60
N MET A 81 15.92 -7.98 -6.96
CA MET A 81 16.14 -6.90 -7.94
C MET A 81 16.80 -5.64 -7.35
N SER A 82 16.98 -5.55 -6.02
CA SER A 82 17.44 -4.33 -5.36
C SER A 82 18.88 -3.95 -5.68
N ASP A 83 19.68 -4.87 -6.23
CA ASP A 83 21.10 -4.66 -6.57
C ASP A 83 21.32 -3.86 -7.88
N GLY A 84 20.28 -3.23 -8.44
CA GLY A 84 20.46 -2.26 -9.53
C GLY A 84 19.18 -1.81 -10.23
N SER A 85 18.12 -2.62 -10.25
CA SER A 85 16.88 -2.31 -11.00
C SER A 85 15.90 -1.42 -10.22
N LEU A 86 16.14 -1.24 -8.92
CA LEU A 86 15.27 -0.48 -8.00
C LEU A 86 15.89 0.82 -7.49
N SER A 87 16.89 1.38 -8.17
CA SER A 87 17.61 2.59 -7.73
C SER A 87 16.69 3.80 -7.47
N GLY A 88 15.49 3.84 -8.06
CA GLY A 88 14.46 4.84 -7.80
C GLY A 88 13.55 4.61 -6.59
N ILE A 89 13.65 3.47 -5.90
CA ILE A 89 12.84 3.13 -4.72
C ILE A 89 13.76 2.93 -3.53
N LYS A 90 13.59 3.72 -2.46
CA LYS A 90 14.51 3.69 -1.30
C LYS A 90 14.33 2.45 -0.44
N SER A 91 13.09 2.01 -0.25
CA SER A 91 12.82 0.80 0.52
C SER A 91 11.51 0.15 0.11
N ILE A 92 11.47 -1.17 0.27
CA ILE A 92 10.31 -2.02 0.04
C ILE A 92 10.14 -2.87 1.29
N GLY A 93 8.92 -3.00 1.77
CA GLY A 93 8.62 -3.85 2.91
C GLY A 93 7.13 -4.01 3.14
N GLN A 94 6.78 -4.69 4.21
CA GLN A 94 5.39 -4.89 4.60
C GLN A 94 4.75 -3.53 4.94
N SER A 95 3.52 -3.34 4.49
CA SER A 95 2.72 -2.19 4.93
C SER A 95 2.33 -2.35 6.40
N TYR A 96 2.11 -1.24 7.09
CA TYR A 96 1.51 -1.28 8.43
C TYR A 96 0.03 -1.71 8.34
N ILE A 97 -0.66 -1.24 7.30
CA ILE A 97 -2.05 -1.58 7.00
C ILE A 97 -2.06 -2.67 5.93
N GLN A 98 -2.68 -3.81 6.27
CA GLN A 98 -2.84 -4.96 5.39
C GLN A 98 -4.26 -4.96 4.81
N GLY A 99 -4.38 -5.28 3.52
CA GLY A 99 -5.65 -5.35 2.80
C GLY A 99 -6.03 -4.08 2.04
N PHE A 100 -6.69 -4.26 0.89
CA PHE A 100 -7.07 -3.15 0.00
C PHE A 100 -8.15 -2.27 0.62
N ALA A 101 -9.19 -2.86 1.19
CA ALA A 101 -10.31 -2.15 1.81
C ALA A 101 -9.86 -1.27 2.98
N GLU A 102 -8.96 -1.78 3.82
CA GLU A 102 -8.38 -1.08 4.96
C GLU A 102 -7.53 0.11 4.50
N ASN A 103 -6.70 -0.08 3.46
CA ASN A 103 -5.93 1.02 2.88
C ASN A 103 -6.84 2.08 2.25
N LEU A 104 -7.90 1.69 1.52
CA LEU A 104 -8.89 2.63 0.98
C LEU A 104 -9.59 3.43 2.07
N ALA A 105 -10.01 2.77 3.16
CA ALA A 105 -10.64 3.43 4.30
C ALA A 105 -9.68 4.45 4.94
N TYR A 106 -8.44 4.04 5.19
CA TYR A 106 -7.41 4.88 5.77
C TYR A 106 -7.13 6.12 4.92
N PHE A 107 -6.91 5.96 3.62
CA PHE A 107 -6.64 7.11 2.74
C PHE A 107 -7.87 7.98 2.54
N THR A 108 -9.08 7.42 2.50
CA THR A 108 -10.33 8.20 2.44
C THR A 108 -10.45 9.14 3.65
N VAL A 109 -10.12 8.66 4.86
CA VAL A 109 -10.15 9.51 6.06
C VAL A 109 -8.99 10.50 6.06
N LEU A 110 -7.78 10.07 5.68
CA LEU A 110 -6.59 10.93 5.63
C LEU A 110 -6.78 12.11 4.66
N SER A 111 -7.29 11.87 3.46
CA SER A 111 -7.56 12.88 2.44
C SER A 111 -8.65 13.87 2.86
N ARG A 112 -9.57 13.50 3.76
CA ARG A 112 -10.56 14.42 4.32
C ARG A 112 -9.98 15.35 5.38
N GLN A 113 -8.95 14.88 6.11
CA GLN A 113 -8.30 15.64 7.19
C GLN A 113 -7.17 16.56 6.71
N SER A 114 -6.64 16.31 5.51
CA SER A 114 -5.52 17.05 4.95
C SER A 114 -5.85 17.53 3.55
N ALA A 115 -5.52 18.78 3.21
CA ALA A 115 -5.63 19.31 1.84
C ALA A 115 -4.54 18.74 0.90
N GLY A 116 -4.14 17.48 1.14
CA GLY A 116 -3.10 16.78 0.41
C GLY A 116 -3.58 16.28 -0.95
N GLU A 117 -2.65 15.68 -1.70
CA GLU A 117 -2.96 15.05 -2.99
C GLU A 117 -3.90 13.86 -2.81
N GLU A 118 -4.87 13.73 -3.71
CA GLU A 118 -5.75 12.56 -3.74
C GLU A 118 -4.96 11.31 -4.16
N PRO A 119 -5.18 10.16 -3.50
CA PRO A 119 -4.57 8.91 -3.91
C PRO A 119 -5.04 8.50 -5.31
N MET A 120 -4.11 8.04 -6.14
CA MET A 120 -4.46 7.36 -7.39
C MET A 120 -4.69 5.88 -7.08
N ILE A 121 -5.86 5.38 -7.43
CA ILE A 121 -6.28 3.99 -7.15
C ILE A 121 -6.32 3.20 -8.44
N PHE A 122 -5.87 1.95 -8.40
CA PHE A 122 -5.94 1.02 -9.50
C PHE A 122 -6.49 -0.31 -9.00
N GLU A 123 -7.54 -0.82 -9.64
CA GLU A 123 -8.05 -2.18 -9.42
C GLU A 123 -7.49 -3.07 -10.53
N HIS A 124 -6.80 -4.15 -10.17
CA HIS A 124 -6.17 -5.07 -11.13
C HIS A 124 -5.29 -4.35 -12.20
N GLY A 125 -4.54 -3.34 -11.77
CA GLY A 125 -3.67 -2.52 -12.62
C GLY A 125 -4.36 -1.51 -13.55
N GLU A 126 -5.69 -1.40 -13.52
CA GLU A 126 -6.45 -0.41 -14.28
C GLU A 126 -6.79 0.80 -13.42
N ALA A 127 -6.53 2.01 -13.93
CA ALA A 127 -6.75 3.26 -13.21
C ALA A 127 -8.25 3.48 -12.94
N VAL A 128 -8.60 3.66 -11.68
CA VAL A 128 -9.96 3.99 -11.25
C VAL A 128 -10.14 5.50 -11.37
N ARG A 129 -10.96 5.94 -12.33
CA ARG A 129 -11.23 7.37 -12.58
C ARG A 129 -12.19 7.99 -11.56
N ASP A 130 -13.23 7.24 -11.21
CA ASP A 130 -14.15 7.61 -10.14
C ASP A 130 -13.93 6.63 -8.99
N ILE A 131 -13.32 7.13 -7.92
CA ILE A 131 -12.96 6.33 -6.75
C ILE A 131 -14.18 6.00 -5.90
N TRP A 132 -15.29 6.74 -6.05
CA TRP A 132 -16.44 6.63 -5.16
C TRP A 132 -17.14 5.27 -5.22
N PRO A 133 -17.43 4.69 -6.40
CA PRO A 133 -17.97 3.33 -6.49
C PRO A 133 -17.07 2.26 -5.87
N VAL A 134 -15.74 2.43 -5.99
CA VAL A 134 -14.75 1.49 -5.43
C VAL A 134 -14.74 1.59 -3.90
N ILE A 135 -14.77 2.81 -3.37
CA ILE A 135 -14.91 3.04 -1.93
C ILE A 135 -16.22 2.41 -1.43
N GLN A 136 -17.36 2.65 -2.08
CA GLN A 136 -18.64 2.08 -1.66
C GLN A 136 -18.68 0.55 -1.71
N LYS A 137 -17.97 -0.05 -2.67
CA LYS A 137 -17.87 -1.51 -2.83
C LYS A 137 -17.04 -2.16 -1.73
N HIS A 138 -15.95 -1.53 -1.30
CA HIS A 138 -14.94 -2.16 -0.44
C HIS A 138 -14.92 -1.63 0.99
N VAL A 139 -15.35 -0.38 1.24
CA VAL A 139 -15.19 0.30 2.52
C VAL A 139 -16.52 0.34 3.27
N THR A 140 -16.58 -0.36 4.40
CA THR A 140 -17.73 -0.37 5.30
C THR A 140 -17.66 0.78 6.31
N PRO A 141 -18.78 1.15 6.97
CA PRO A 141 -18.77 2.12 8.05
C PRO A 141 -17.82 1.76 9.20
N GLU A 142 -17.71 0.46 9.52
CA GLU A 142 -16.81 -0.03 10.57
C GLU A 142 -15.33 0.20 10.20
N LEU A 143 -14.96 0.02 8.93
CA LEU A 143 -13.63 0.33 8.43
C LEU A 143 -13.32 1.83 8.48
N ILE A 144 -14.32 2.70 8.26
CA ILE A 144 -14.14 4.14 8.43
C ILE A 144 -13.88 4.49 9.90
N THR A 145 -14.63 3.92 10.84
CA THR A 145 -14.39 4.12 12.27
C THR A 145 -13.00 3.64 12.68
N TRP A 146 -12.62 2.42 12.25
CA TRP A 146 -11.27 1.89 12.48
C TRP A 146 -10.18 2.82 11.91
N ALA A 147 -10.35 3.34 10.69
CA ALA A 147 -9.39 4.25 10.07
C ALA A 147 -9.24 5.57 10.84
N GLN A 148 -10.34 6.12 11.37
CA GLN A 148 -10.32 7.30 12.23
C GLN A 148 -9.52 7.06 13.52
N GLU A 149 -9.70 5.88 14.14
CA GLU A 149 -8.94 5.49 15.33
C GLU A 149 -7.44 5.36 15.04
N GLN A 150 -7.06 4.72 13.92
CA GLN A 150 -5.65 4.59 13.52
C GLN A 150 -4.98 5.96 13.36
N LEU A 151 -5.68 6.92 12.74
CA LEU A 151 -5.18 8.28 12.60
C LEU A 151 -5.10 9.00 13.94
N GLY A 152 -6.11 8.87 14.81
CA GLY A 152 -6.09 9.44 16.17
C GLY A 152 -4.95 8.93 17.05
N ILE A 153 -4.57 7.65 16.90
CA ILE A 153 -3.42 7.04 17.58
C ILE A 153 -2.09 7.57 17.02
N ALA A 154 -1.99 7.79 15.70
CA ALA A 154 -0.79 8.29 15.06
C ALA A 154 -0.39 9.71 15.54
N TRP A 155 -1.36 10.57 15.92
CA TRP A 155 -1.08 11.90 16.48
C TRP A 155 -0.46 11.84 17.89
N HIS A 156 -0.80 10.83 18.70
CA HIS A 156 -0.25 10.68 20.06
C HIS A 156 1.11 9.96 20.10
N SER A 157 1.49 9.29 19.00
CA SER A 157 2.72 8.49 18.90
C SER A 157 3.90 9.27 18.32
N LEU A 158 3.66 10.51 17.87
CA LEU A 158 4.66 11.41 17.27
C LEU A 158 4.89 12.68 18.12
N ALA A 159 4.37 12.71 19.35
CA ALA A 159 4.58 13.78 20.33
C ALA A 159 5.59 13.37 21.41
#